data_AF-D0NA69-F1
#
_entry.id   AF-D0NA69-F1
#
_cell.length_a   1.000
_cell.length_b   1.000
_cell.length_c   1.000
_cell.angle_alpha   90.00
_cell.angle_beta   90.00
_cell.angle_gamma   90.00
#
_symmetry.space_group_name_H-M   'P 1'
#
loop_
_entity.id
_entity.type
_entity.pdbx_description
1 polymer ?
#
loop_
_entity_poly.entity_id
_entity_poly.type
_entity_poly.pdbx_seq_one_letter_code
_entity_poly.pdbx_strand_id
1 'polypeptide(L)'
;MTCRARTKSVEQCSREALPSGYCFQHEKDCKIQMFKTELKKMHQRVRTFSEKLNAYHRMIVDINRCDYIKYRLDQLEQHTPYRFICNDPRSKEEIEEIFDLPFDECQQSYISLLERRNAIVHKYTMQNWEEQHAQRSAQLGKIEYKPRFRN
;
A
#
# COMPACT_ATOMS: atom_id res chain seq x y z
N MET A 1 23.44 -17.02 50.58
CA MET A 1 24.10 -16.92 49.25
C MET A 1 23.88 -15.51 48.71
N THR A 2 24.85 -14.92 48.02
CA THR A 2 24.76 -13.55 47.47
C THR A 2 24.09 -13.52 46.11
N CYS A 3 23.46 -12.40 45.77
CA CYS A 3 22.79 -12.19 44.49
C CYS A 3 23.76 -12.37 43.30
N ARG A 4 23.31 -13.04 42.24
CA ARG A 4 24.11 -13.31 41.02
C ARG A 4 24.26 -12.12 40.07
N ALA A 5 23.50 -11.03 40.28
CA ALA A 5 23.56 -9.86 39.42
C ALA A 5 24.89 -9.11 39.60
N ARG A 6 25.48 -8.68 38.47
CA ARG A 6 26.63 -7.78 38.44
C ARG A 6 26.14 -6.36 38.18
N THR A 7 26.64 -5.40 38.95
CA THR A 7 26.37 -3.98 38.69
C THR A 7 27.20 -3.47 37.51
N LYS A 8 27.03 -2.20 37.12
CA LYS A 8 27.77 -1.61 35.99
C LYS A 8 29.28 -1.53 36.25
N SER A 9 29.69 -1.41 37.51
CA SER A 9 31.00 -1.86 38.00
C SER A 9 30.92 -3.37 38.20
N VAL A 10 31.91 -4.14 37.73
CA VAL A 10 31.95 -5.63 37.67
C VAL A 10 31.72 -6.34 39.02
N GLU A 11 31.51 -5.58 40.08
CA GLU A 11 31.15 -5.99 41.43
C GLU A 11 29.83 -6.76 41.47
N GLN A 12 29.85 -7.85 42.23
CA GLN A 12 28.69 -8.68 42.49
C GLN A 12 27.79 -8.00 43.51
N CYS A 13 26.48 -8.04 43.29
CA CYS A 13 25.51 -7.50 44.22
C CYS A 13 25.66 -8.14 45.61
N SER A 14 25.89 -7.31 46.63
CA SER A 14 26.06 -7.72 48.02
C SER A 14 24.77 -8.15 48.72
N ARG A 15 23.60 -7.94 48.11
CA ARG A 15 22.31 -8.29 48.70
C ARG A 15 22.09 -9.80 48.72
N GLU A 16 21.32 -10.27 49.70
CA GLU A 16 20.94 -11.68 49.81
C GLU A 16 20.11 -12.13 48.60
N ALA A 17 20.43 -13.34 48.11
CA ALA A 17 19.69 -13.96 47.02
C ALA A 17 18.43 -14.65 47.55
N LEU A 18 17.34 -14.50 46.80
CA LEU A 18 16.17 -15.36 46.87
C LEU A 18 16.49 -16.74 46.26
N PRO A 19 15.60 -17.75 46.38
CA PRO A 19 15.77 -19.05 45.71
C PRO A 19 15.98 -18.96 44.19
N SER A 20 15.52 -17.86 43.56
CA SER A 20 15.74 -17.53 42.16
C SER A 20 17.21 -17.19 41.81
N GLY A 21 18.08 -17.01 42.81
CA GLY A 21 19.47 -16.60 42.65
C GLY A 21 19.69 -15.10 42.51
N TYR A 22 18.62 -14.29 42.55
CA TYR A 22 18.67 -12.83 42.50
C TYR A 22 18.09 -12.22 43.78
N CYS A 23 18.51 -11.01 44.15
CA CYS A 23 17.80 -10.26 45.19
C CYS A 23 16.48 -9.72 44.64
N PHE A 24 15.56 -9.36 45.54
CA PHE A 24 14.24 -8.85 45.17
C PHE A 24 14.27 -7.74 44.10
N GLN A 25 15.21 -6.80 44.22
CA GLN A 25 15.36 -5.70 43.28
C GLN A 25 15.79 -6.18 41.89
N HIS A 26 16.82 -7.02 41.79
CA HIS A 26 17.30 -7.50 40.51
C HIS A 26 16.32 -8.46 39.84
N GLU A 27 15.57 -9.26 40.62
CA GLU A 27 14.49 -10.06 40.06
C GLU A 27 13.36 -9.17 39.49
N LYS A 28 13.00 -8.10 40.21
CA LYS A 28 12.04 -7.09 39.73
C LYS A 28 12.54 -6.40 38.46
N ASP A 29 13.81 -6.01 38.41
CA ASP A 29 14.41 -5.35 37.25
C ASP A 29 14.44 -6.27 36.03
N CYS A 30 14.81 -7.55 36.21
CA CYS A 30 14.73 -8.57 35.16
C CYS A 30 13.30 -8.72 34.62
N LYS A 31 12.29 -8.80 35.51
CA LYS A 31 10.88 -8.86 35.11
C LYS A 31 10.45 -7.61 34.34
N ILE A 32 10.82 -6.41 34.80
CA ILE A 32 10.52 -5.15 34.11
C ILE A 32 11.15 -5.14 32.72
N GLN A 33 12.40 -5.56 32.56
CA GLN A 33 13.07 -5.60 31.26
C GLN A 33 12.42 -6.60 30.30
N MET A 34 12.02 -7.77 30.81
CA MET A 34 11.24 -8.74 30.06
C MET A 34 9.92 -8.14 29.58
N PHE A 35 9.13 -7.52 30.47
CA PHE A 35 7.87 -6.88 30.11
C PHE A 35 8.05 -5.76 29.09
N LYS A 36 9.07 -4.90 29.25
CA LYS A 36 9.40 -3.86 28.26
C LYS A 36 9.70 -4.45 26.88
N THR A 37 10.42 -5.56 26.84
CA THR A 37 10.76 -6.26 25.59
C THR A 37 9.51 -6.82 24.91
N GLU A 38 8.64 -7.48 25.67
CA GLU A 38 7.38 -8.02 25.14
C GLU A 38 6.41 -6.93 24.70
N LEU A 39 6.29 -5.84 25.47
CA LEU A 39 5.49 -4.68 25.07
C LEU A 39 6.00 -4.06 23.77
N LYS A 40 7.32 -3.96 23.58
CA LYS A 40 7.91 -3.46 22.34
C LYS A 40 7.54 -4.36 21.15
N LYS A 41 7.60 -5.68 21.32
CA LYS A 41 7.15 -6.64 20.29
C LYS A 41 5.67 -6.49 19.97
N MET A 42 4.82 -6.35 20.99
CA MET A 42 3.38 -6.15 20.80
C MET A 42 3.08 -4.85 20.05
N HIS A 43 3.69 -3.73 20.45
CA HIS A 43 3.53 -2.47 19.74
C HIS A 43 3.95 -2.56 18.27
N GLN A 44 5.07 -3.24 17.99
CA GLN A 44 5.49 -3.43 16.60
C GLN A 44 4.48 -4.25 15.80
N ARG A 45 3.91 -5.31 16.39
CA ARG A 45 2.85 -6.10 15.73
C ARG A 45 1.61 -5.27 15.45
N VAL A 46 1.12 -4.52 16.45
CA VAL A 46 -0.05 -3.64 16.31
C VAL A 46 0.19 -2.61 15.21
N ARG A 47 1.38 -1.99 15.18
CA ARG A 47 1.77 -1.06 14.12
C ARG A 47 1.71 -1.69 12.74
N THR A 48 2.31 -2.87 12.56
CA THR A 48 2.28 -3.59 11.27
C THR A 48 0.85 -3.90 10.84
N PHE A 49 -0.03 -4.32 11.77
CA PHE A 49 -1.43 -4.57 11.44
C PHE A 49 -2.19 -3.29 11.07
N SER A 50 -1.95 -2.20 11.79
CA SER A 50 -2.54 -0.90 11.47
C SER A 50 -2.12 -0.40 10.08
N GLU A 51 -0.84 -0.53 9.74
CA GLU A 51 -0.32 -0.16 8.41
C GLU A 51 -0.98 -1.00 7.29
N LYS A 52 -1.16 -2.32 7.51
CA LYS A 52 -1.87 -3.21 6.58
C LYS A 52 -3.34 -2.84 6.44
N LEU A 53 -4.04 -2.57 7.54
CA LEU A 53 -5.44 -2.16 7.51
C LEU A 53 -5.63 -0.85 6.77
N ASN A 54 -4.75 0.13 6.99
CA ASN A 54 -4.76 1.39 6.26
C ASN A 54 -4.52 1.18 4.75
N ALA A 55 -3.66 0.23 4.37
CA ALA A 55 -3.46 -0.12 2.97
C ALA A 55 -4.74 -0.73 2.36
N TYR A 56 -5.36 -1.70 3.02
CA TYR A 56 -6.63 -2.28 2.56
C TYR A 56 -7.76 -1.25 2.48
N HIS A 57 -7.83 -0.34 3.44
CA HIS A 57 -8.82 0.73 3.43
C HIS A 57 -8.68 1.61 2.18
N ARG A 58 -7.45 2.05 1.85
CA ARG A 58 -7.20 2.80 0.62
C ARG A 58 -7.59 2.02 -0.65
N MET A 59 -7.30 0.72 -0.69
CA MET A 59 -7.69 -0.13 -1.82
C MET A 59 -9.21 -0.22 -1.99
N ILE A 60 -9.95 -0.36 -0.88
CA ILE A 60 -11.42 -0.39 -0.89
C ILE A 60 -11.99 0.96 -1.35
N VAL A 61 -11.39 2.07 -0.90
CA VAL A 61 -11.80 3.42 -1.35
C VAL A 61 -11.63 3.59 -2.85
N ASP A 62 -10.50 3.16 -3.42
CA ASP A 62 -10.28 3.21 -4.88
C ASP A 62 -11.32 2.35 -5.65
N ILE A 63 -11.61 1.14 -5.17
CA ILE A 63 -12.64 0.27 -5.78
C ILE A 63 -14.01 0.96 -5.72
N ASN A 64 -14.44 1.38 -4.54
CA ASN A 64 -15.75 1.98 -4.32
C ASN A 64 -15.91 3.28 -5.12
N ARG A 65 -14.87 4.10 -5.19
CA ARG A 65 -14.89 5.34 -5.99
C ARG A 65 -15.03 5.02 -7.47
N CYS A 66 -14.32 4.01 -7.97
CA CYS A 66 -14.43 3.57 -9.36
C CYS A 66 -15.83 3.05 -9.67
N ASP A 67 -16.41 2.23 -8.79
CA ASP A 67 -17.75 1.65 -8.98
C ASP A 67 -18.84 2.72 -8.92
N TYR A 68 -18.70 3.69 -7.99
CA TYR A 68 -19.59 4.85 -7.91
C TYR A 68 -19.57 5.69 -9.19
N ILE A 69 -18.37 6.02 -9.70
CA ILE A 69 -18.21 6.82 -10.91
C ILE A 69 -18.86 6.08 -12.09
N LYS A 70 -18.57 4.79 -12.27
CA LYS A 70 -19.18 3.96 -13.31
C LYS A 70 -20.71 3.97 -13.21
N TYR A 71 -21.25 3.75 -12.01
CA TYR A 71 -22.69 3.80 -11.79
C TYR A 71 -23.31 5.13 -12.17
N ARG A 72 -22.70 6.27 -11.78
CA ARG A 72 -23.21 7.60 -12.12
C ARG A 72 -23.14 7.90 -13.62
N LEU A 73 -22.08 7.46 -14.29
CA LEU A 73 -21.93 7.62 -15.73
C LEU A 73 -22.96 6.78 -16.51
N ASP A 74 -23.24 5.56 -16.05
CA ASP A 74 -24.29 4.72 -16.63
C ASP A 74 -25.69 5.36 -16.46
N GLN A 75 -25.91 6.19 -15.43
CA GLN A 75 -27.15 6.97 -15.29
C GLN A 75 -27.20 8.17 -16.24
N LEU A 76 -26.05 8.77 -16.56
CA LEU A 76 -25.97 9.95 -17.40
C LEU A 76 -26.20 9.61 -18.88
N GLU A 77 -25.56 8.55 -19.38
CA GLU A 77 -25.78 8.10 -20.76
C GLU A 77 -25.65 6.57 -20.85
N GLN A 78 -26.81 5.89 -20.81
CA GLN A 78 -26.85 4.45 -20.99
C GLN A 78 -26.33 4.08 -22.39
N HIS A 79 -25.37 3.16 -22.42
CA HIS A 79 -24.76 2.57 -23.62
C HIS A 79 -23.61 3.35 -24.29
N THR A 80 -23.21 4.51 -23.77
CA THR A 80 -22.03 5.22 -24.29
C THR A 80 -20.76 4.83 -23.51
N PRO A 81 -19.70 4.35 -24.18
CA PRO A 81 -18.43 4.11 -23.50
C PRO A 81 -17.86 5.40 -22.91
N TYR A 82 -17.42 5.36 -21.64
CA TYR A 82 -16.91 6.51 -20.88
C TYR A 82 -15.98 7.48 -21.64
N ARG A 83 -15.08 6.95 -22.48
CA ARG A 83 -14.15 7.75 -23.28
C ARG A 83 -14.84 8.78 -24.20
N PHE A 84 -16.09 8.53 -24.55
CA PHE A 84 -16.91 9.41 -25.39
C PHE A 84 -17.70 10.41 -24.54
N ILE A 85 -18.16 10.02 -23.35
CA ILE A 85 -18.88 10.89 -22.42
C ILE A 85 -17.96 12.03 -21.92
N CYS A 86 -16.70 11.72 -21.58
CA CYS A 86 -15.76 12.71 -21.03
C CYS A 86 -15.22 13.75 -22.01
N ASN A 87 -15.58 13.64 -23.28
CA ASN A 87 -15.24 14.63 -24.29
C ASN A 87 -16.48 15.35 -24.82
N ASP A 88 -17.67 15.06 -24.29
CA ASP A 88 -18.89 15.77 -24.67
C ASP A 88 -19.06 17.02 -23.79
N PRO A 89 -18.95 18.24 -24.35
CA PRO A 89 -19.16 19.47 -23.61
C PRO A 89 -20.57 19.62 -23.04
N ARG A 90 -21.55 18.87 -23.56
CA ARG A 90 -22.95 18.92 -23.10
C ARG A 90 -23.15 18.33 -21.72
N SER A 91 -22.26 17.46 -21.28
CA SER A 91 -22.31 16.79 -19.97
C SER A 91 -21.26 17.32 -19.00
N LYS A 92 -20.72 18.51 -19.28
CA LYS A 92 -19.60 19.07 -18.54
C LYS A 92 -19.92 19.22 -17.05
N GLU A 93 -21.02 19.90 -16.72
CA GLU A 93 -21.39 20.23 -15.34
C GLU A 93 -21.63 18.95 -14.53
N GLU A 94 -22.32 17.97 -15.12
CA GLU A 94 -22.59 16.69 -14.48
C GLU A 94 -21.32 15.85 -14.31
N ILE A 95 -20.38 15.89 -15.26
CA ILE A 95 -19.08 15.22 -15.13
C ILE A 95 -18.27 15.85 -14.00
N GLU A 96 -18.18 17.18 -13.94
CA GLU A 96 -17.49 17.89 -12.87
C GLU A 96 -18.09 17.52 -11.49
N GLU A 97 -19.42 17.39 -11.39
CA GLU A 97 -20.10 16.93 -10.17
C GLU A 97 -19.77 15.47 -9.81
N ILE A 98 -19.79 14.54 -10.79
CA ILE A 98 -19.51 13.12 -10.54
C ILE A 98 -18.07 12.92 -10.05
N PHE A 99 -17.12 13.62 -10.67
CA PHE A 99 -15.70 13.48 -10.40
C PHE A 99 -15.20 14.35 -9.25
N ASP A 100 -15.94 15.41 -8.90
CA ASP A 100 -15.52 16.45 -7.95
C ASP A 100 -14.18 17.08 -8.37
N LEU A 101 -14.04 17.33 -9.67
CA LEU A 101 -12.83 17.83 -10.33
C LEU A 101 -13.19 18.70 -11.53
N PRO A 102 -12.28 19.60 -11.97
CA PRO A 102 -12.40 20.29 -13.24
C PRO A 102 -12.53 19.32 -14.42
N PHE A 103 -13.35 19.66 -15.43
CA PHE A 103 -13.67 18.78 -16.56
C PHE A 103 -12.41 18.28 -17.31
N ASP A 104 -11.41 19.15 -17.47
CA ASP A 104 -10.14 18.86 -18.13
C ASP A 104 -9.26 17.87 -17.35
N GLU A 105 -9.47 17.71 -16.04
CA GLU A 105 -8.75 16.74 -15.21
C GLU A 105 -9.46 15.39 -15.09
N CYS A 106 -10.76 15.34 -15.38
CA CYS A 106 -11.61 14.16 -15.15
C CYS A 106 -11.12 12.91 -15.89
N GLN A 107 -10.76 13.04 -17.17
CA GLN A 107 -10.30 11.91 -17.98
C GLN A 107 -9.02 11.29 -17.42
N GLN A 108 -8.02 12.11 -17.10
CA GLN A 108 -6.74 11.63 -16.58
C GLN A 108 -6.93 11.02 -15.18
N SER A 109 -7.77 11.62 -14.36
CA SER A 109 -8.13 11.11 -13.03
C SER A 109 -8.77 9.73 -13.11
N TYR A 110 -9.72 9.54 -14.04
CA TYR A 110 -10.38 8.25 -14.23
C TYR A 110 -9.44 7.15 -14.74
N ILE A 111 -8.59 7.46 -15.72
CA ILE A 111 -7.57 6.51 -16.21
C ILE A 111 -6.68 6.06 -15.05
N SER A 112 -6.18 7.02 -14.27
CA SER A 112 -5.32 6.74 -13.10
C SER A 112 -6.05 5.89 -12.04
N LEU A 113 -7.33 6.16 -11.80
CA LEU A 113 -8.15 5.39 -10.87
C LEU A 113 -8.40 3.95 -11.37
N LEU A 114 -8.66 3.78 -12.67
CA LEU A 114 -8.83 2.47 -13.30
C LEU A 114 -7.55 1.63 -13.21
N GLU A 115 -6.39 2.23 -13.44
CA GLU A 115 -5.09 1.57 -13.31
C GLU A 115 -4.88 1.06 -11.88
N ARG A 116 -5.10 1.92 -10.86
CA ARG A 116 -5.01 1.52 -9.45
C ARG A 116 -6.00 0.41 -9.11
N ARG A 117 -7.26 0.54 -9.53
CA ARG A 117 -8.30 -0.48 -9.30
C ARG A 117 -7.94 -1.80 -9.97
N ASN A 118 -7.39 -1.77 -11.19
CA ASN A 118 -6.98 -2.98 -11.91
C ASN A 118 -5.76 -3.64 -11.27
N ALA A 119 -4.79 -2.88 -10.76
CA ALA A 119 -3.68 -3.42 -9.98
C ALA A 119 -4.17 -4.13 -8.70
N ILE A 120 -5.27 -3.66 -8.11
CA ILE A 120 -5.90 -4.28 -6.94
C ILE A 120 -6.66 -5.57 -7.32
N VAL A 121 -7.59 -5.48 -8.29
CA VAL A 121 -8.56 -6.56 -8.58
C VAL A 121 -8.03 -7.58 -9.58
N HIS A 122 -7.17 -7.16 -10.49
CA HIS A 122 -6.65 -7.97 -11.60
C HIS A 122 -5.14 -8.15 -11.52
N LYS A 123 -4.58 -8.24 -10.31
CA LYS A 123 -3.14 -8.29 -10.04
C LYS A 123 -2.36 -9.23 -10.97
N TYR A 124 -2.84 -10.45 -11.17
CA TYR A 124 -2.18 -11.45 -12.02
C TYR A 124 -2.33 -11.15 -13.52
N THR A 125 -3.47 -10.61 -13.93
CA THR A 125 -3.73 -10.24 -15.32
C THR A 125 -2.92 -9.01 -15.72
N MET A 126 -2.79 -8.02 -14.82
CA MET A 126 -2.01 -6.81 -15.05
C MET A 126 -0.51 -7.10 -15.09
N GLN A 127 0.00 -7.97 -14.21
CA GLN A 127 1.41 -8.40 -14.25
C GLN A 127 1.75 -9.06 -15.60
N ASN A 128 0.92 -9.98 -16.07
CA ASN A 128 1.11 -10.61 -17.38
C ASN A 128 1.01 -9.60 -18.53
N TRP A 129 0.13 -8.60 -18.41
CA TRP A 129 -0.04 -7.55 -19.42
C TRP A 129 1.18 -6.64 -19.51
N GLU A 130 1.74 -6.21 -18.37
CA GLU A 130 2.98 -5.43 -18.28
C GLU A 130 4.17 -6.19 -18.87
N GLU A 131 4.31 -7.48 -18.54
CA GLU A 131 5.35 -8.36 -19.09
C GLU A 131 5.22 -8.50 -20.63
N GLN A 132 4.01 -8.67 -21.15
CA GLN A 132 3.75 -8.75 -22.59
C GLN A 132 4.00 -7.41 -23.31
N HIS A 133 3.65 -6.28 -22.70
CA HIS A 133 3.92 -4.95 -23.26
C HIS A 133 5.41 -4.61 -23.27
N ALA A 134 6.15 -4.99 -22.22
CA ALA A 134 7.59 -4.86 -22.18
C ALA A 134 8.27 -5.71 -23.28
N GLN A 135 7.81 -6.95 -23.49
CA GLN A 135 8.30 -7.82 -24.56
C GLN A 135 8.02 -7.26 -25.97
N ARG A 136 6.82 -6.72 -26.21
CA ARG A 136 6.47 -6.07 -27.50
C ARG A 136 7.29 -4.81 -27.76
N SER A 137 7.49 -3.99 -26.75
CA SER A 137 8.30 -2.76 -26.88
C SER A 137 9.77 -3.09 -27.15
N ALA A 138 10.30 -4.15 -26.54
CA ALA A 138 11.64 -4.67 -26.82
C ALA A 138 11.77 -5.32 -28.21
N GLN A 139 10.69 -5.85 -28.78
CA GLN A 139 10.67 -6.35 -30.17
C GLN A 139 10.61 -5.21 -31.18
N LEU A 140 9.84 -4.16 -30.91
CA LEU A 140 9.74 -2.98 -31.78
C LEU A 140 11.03 -2.14 -31.79
N GLY A 141 11.73 -2.05 -30.65
CA GLY A 141 13.06 -1.42 -30.56
C GLY A 141 14.19 -2.20 -31.25
N LYS A 142 13.93 -3.42 -31.74
CA LYS A 142 14.88 -4.26 -32.49
C LYS A 142 14.68 -4.23 -34.01
N ILE A 143 13.69 -3.48 -34.51
CA ILE A 143 13.52 -3.28 -35.95
C ILE A 143 14.56 -2.24 -36.38
N GLU A 144 15.78 -2.71 -36.67
CA GLU A 144 16.78 -1.92 -37.40
C GLU A 144 16.17 -1.51 -38.75
N TYR A 145 16.05 -0.20 -38.95
CA TYR A 145 15.73 0.38 -40.24
C TYR A 145 16.87 0.03 -41.21
N LYS A 146 16.67 -0.97 -42.07
CA LYS A 146 17.53 -1.15 -43.26
C LYS A 146 17.06 -0.15 -44.32
N PRO A 147 17.84 0.90 -44.62
CA PRO A 147 17.50 1.77 -45.72
C PRO A 147 17.56 0.95 -47.02
N ARG A 148 16.43 0.81 -47.70
CA ARG A 148 16.39 0.28 -49.06
C ARG A 148 16.98 1.35 -49.99
N PHE A 149 18.28 1.32 -50.21
CA PHE A 149 18.86 1.98 -51.37
C PHE A 149 18.39 1.21 -52.61
N ARG A 150 17.58 1.87 -53.45
CA ARG A 150 17.32 1.44 -54.83
C ARG A 150 18.54 1.86 -55.65
N ASN A 151 19.20 0.90 -56.29
CA ASN A 151 20.07 1.14 -57.43
C ASN A 151 19.23 1.21 -58.70
#